data_AF-A0A0F8XYQ4-F1
#
_entry.id   AF-A0A0F8XYQ4-F1
#
_cell.length_a   1.000
_cell.length_b   1.000
_cell.length_c   1.000
_cell.angle_alpha   90.00
_cell.angle_beta   90.00
_cell.angle_gamma   90.00
#
_symmetry.space_group_name_H-M   'P 1'
#
loop_
_entity.id
_entity.type
_entity.pdbx_description
1 polymer ?
#
loop_
_entity_poly.entity_id
_entity_poly.type
_entity_poly.pdbx_seq_one_letter_code
_entity_poly.pdbx_strand_id
1 'polypeptide(L)'
;MTLDRSPEDILREEQESRGSEMYTDEEIERAQQEADHQRDVEQDRQMVTEDPERPPGLGLPHYRLWVGTRQVTDILNYSYWNCNGMAMCIAAKEGAVADWAAYIGAIPALSSSEEDAVDWTVRKGAKLSRQQAHRWFPDLPIEAYRE
;
A
#
# COMPACT_ATOMS: atom_id res chain seq x y z
N MET A 1 -28.44 75.27 12.23
CA MET A 1 -27.49 75.43 11.12
C MET A 1 -27.08 74.05 10.68
N THR A 2 -27.58 73.63 9.52
CA THR A 2 -27.26 72.37 8.83
C THR A 2 -25.84 72.44 8.31
N LEU A 3 -24.95 71.55 8.75
CA LEU A 3 -23.63 71.40 8.17
C LEU A 3 -23.77 70.65 6.84
N ASP A 4 -23.64 71.41 5.76
CA ASP A 4 -23.60 71.00 4.37
C ASP A 4 -22.29 70.21 4.15
N ARG A 5 -22.37 68.88 4.04
CA ARG A 5 -21.24 68.05 3.58
C ARG A 5 -21.30 67.99 2.06
N SER A 6 -20.23 68.37 1.38
CA SER A 6 -20.22 68.35 -0.08
C SER A 6 -20.31 66.90 -0.59
N PRO A 7 -20.96 66.64 -1.74
CA PRO A 7 -21.03 65.29 -2.33
C PRO A 7 -19.65 64.69 -2.64
N GLU A 8 -18.63 65.54 -2.83
CA GLU A 8 -17.24 65.12 -3.04
C GLU A 8 -16.59 64.57 -1.76
N ASP A 9 -16.99 65.05 -0.58
CA ASP A 9 -16.47 64.57 0.70
C ASP A 9 -16.95 63.15 1.03
N ILE A 10 -18.19 62.81 0.64
CA ILE A 10 -18.77 61.47 0.85
C ILE A 10 -18.07 60.44 -0.05
N LEU A 11 -17.76 60.81 -1.30
CA LEU A 11 -17.06 59.95 -2.25
C LEU A 11 -15.58 59.73 -1.88
N ARG A 12 -14.93 60.72 -1.24
CA ARG A 12 -13.56 60.57 -0.74
C ARG A 12 -13.51 59.67 0.50
N GLU A 13 -14.45 59.80 1.44
CA GLU A 13 -14.58 58.89 2.60
C GLU A 13 -14.84 57.43 2.17
N GLU A 14 -15.65 57.20 1.13
CA GLU A 14 -15.89 55.84 0.60
C GLU A 14 -14.68 55.26 -0.18
N GLN A 15 -13.88 56.10 -0.83
CA GLN A 15 -12.64 55.66 -1.50
C GLN A 15 -11.51 55.35 -0.50
N GLU A 16 -11.40 56.11 0.59
CA GLU A 16 -10.44 55.83 1.67
C GLU A 16 -10.85 54.58 2.47
N SER A 17 -12.15 54.32 2.66
CA SER A 17 -12.65 53.10 3.32
C SER A 17 -12.53 51.83 2.46
N ARG A 18 -12.33 51.94 1.14
CA ARG A 18 -12.10 50.80 0.23
C ARG A 18 -10.63 50.61 -0.16
N GLY A 19 -9.75 51.52 0.24
CA GLY A 19 -8.37 51.61 -0.26
C GLY A 19 -7.30 50.91 0.58
N SER A 20 -7.63 50.28 1.71
CA SER A 20 -6.63 49.71 2.60
C SER A 20 -7.12 48.51 3.40
N GLU A 21 -7.71 47.51 2.72
CA GLU A 21 -7.57 46.13 3.20
C GLU A 21 -6.14 45.68 2.86
N MET A 22 -5.15 46.28 3.54
CA MET A 22 -3.83 45.69 3.64
C MET A 22 -4.03 44.43 4.47
N TYR A 23 -4.03 43.28 3.79
CA TYR A 23 -3.87 42.00 4.46
C TYR A 23 -2.70 42.14 5.43
N THR A 24 -2.96 41.83 6.69
CA THR A 24 -1.93 41.85 7.71
C THR A 24 -0.81 40.90 7.30
N ASP A 25 0.43 41.18 7.70
CA ASP A 25 1.57 40.30 7.39
C ASP A 25 1.28 38.84 7.81
N GLU A 26 0.50 38.66 8.89
CA GLU A 26 0.01 37.37 9.38
C GLU A 26 -0.95 36.64 8.41
N GLU A 27 -1.83 37.38 7.72
CA GLU A 27 -2.75 36.81 6.72
C GLU A 27 -2.01 36.42 5.44
N ILE A 28 -0.98 37.18 5.06
CA ILE A 28 -0.11 36.87 3.91
C ILE A 28 0.72 35.61 4.22
N GLU A 29 1.30 35.52 5.41
CA GLU A 29 2.04 34.34 5.86
C GLU A 29 1.15 33.09 5.91
N ARG A 30 -0.08 33.21 6.43
CA ARG A 30 -1.03 32.09 6.48
C ARG A 30 -1.44 31.63 5.09
N ALA A 31 -1.72 32.57 4.17
CA ALA A 31 -2.06 32.23 2.78
C ALA A 31 -0.90 31.54 2.05
N GLN A 32 0.34 31.95 2.33
CA GLN A 32 1.53 31.28 1.80
C GLN A 32 1.70 29.87 2.37
N GLN A 33 1.53 29.69 3.68
CA GLN A 33 1.59 28.37 4.32
C GLN A 33 0.50 27.43 3.81
N GLU A 34 -0.71 27.93 3.59
CA GLU A 34 -1.80 27.12 3.00
C GLU A 34 -1.51 26.74 1.55
N ALA A 35 -0.92 27.65 0.76
CA ALA A 35 -0.53 27.35 -0.61
C ALA A 35 0.61 26.32 -0.69
N ASP A 36 1.59 26.40 0.22
CA ASP A 36 2.64 25.39 0.37
C ASP A 36 2.04 24.03 0.74
N HIS A 37 1.15 24.01 1.73
CA HIS A 37 0.48 22.78 2.16
C HIS A 37 -0.35 22.16 1.04
N GLN A 38 -1.06 22.96 0.25
CA GLN A 38 -1.83 22.46 -0.89
C GLN A 38 -0.94 21.89 -1.99
N ARG A 39 0.22 22.51 -2.24
CA ARG A 39 1.21 21.99 -3.20
C ARG A 39 1.78 20.65 -2.75
N ASP A 40 2.11 20.50 -1.48
CA ASP A 40 2.60 19.25 -0.92
C ASP A 40 1.54 18.14 -1.05
N VAL A 41 0.28 18.45 -0.71
CA VAL A 41 -0.84 17.50 -0.85
C VAL A 41 -1.08 17.11 -2.32
N GLU A 42 -0.97 18.06 -3.25
CA GLU A 42 -1.13 17.79 -4.68
C GLU A 42 0.05 16.97 -5.25
N GLN A 43 1.27 17.23 -4.77
CA GLN A 43 2.47 16.45 -5.11
C GLN A 43 2.35 15.01 -4.59
N ASP A 44 1.91 14.82 -3.34
CA ASP A 44 1.66 13.50 -2.76
C ASP A 44 0.55 12.76 -3.53
N ARG A 45 -0.48 13.49 -3.98
CA ARG A 45 -1.56 12.91 -4.79
C ARG A 45 -1.09 12.49 -6.19
N GLN A 46 -0.14 13.21 -6.79
CA GLN A 46 0.49 12.82 -8.06
C GLN A 46 1.46 11.64 -7.92
N MET A 47 2.04 11.46 -6.72
CA MET A 47 2.95 10.34 -6.40
C MET A 47 2.21 9.00 -6.13
N VAL A 48 0.88 8.99 -6.12
CA VAL A 48 0.07 7.75 -6.16
C VAL A 48 0.01 7.26 -7.60
N THR A 49 1.15 6.84 -8.14
CA THR A 49 1.20 6.12 -9.41
C THR A 49 0.48 4.79 -9.23
N GLU A 50 -0.38 4.51 -10.19
CA GLU A 50 -1.18 3.30 -10.35
C GLU A 50 -0.44 2.03 -9.92
N ASP A 51 -1.16 1.18 -9.20
CA ASP A 51 -0.76 -0.18 -8.78
C ASP A 51 0.10 -0.82 -9.88
N PRO A 52 1.37 -1.16 -9.63
CA PRO A 52 2.26 -1.62 -10.69
C PRO A 52 1.59 -2.77 -11.43
N GLU A 53 1.37 -2.60 -12.74
CA GLU A 53 0.77 -3.63 -13.60
C GLU A 53 1.51 -4.93 -13.36
N ARG A 54 0.83 -5.86 -12.67
CA ARG A 54 1.42 -7.14 -12.29
C ARG A 54 1.78 -7.85 -13.59
N PRO A 55 3.03 -8.31 -13.77
CA PRO A 55 3.42 -9.06 -14.96
C PRO A 55 2.45 -10.23 -15.16
N PRO A 56 2.22 -10.67 -16.42
CA PRO A 56 1.25 -11.72 -16.71
C PRO A 56 1.57 -12.95 -15.85
N GLY A 57 0.68 -13.22 -14.91
CA GLY A 57 0.77 -14.36 -14.00
C GLY A 57 0.17 -15.62 -14.61
N LEU A 58 0.18 -16.70 -13.84
CA LEU A 58 -0.47 -17.97 -14.20
C LEU A 58 -1.99 -17.86 -14.31
N GLY A 59 -2.59 -16.76 -13.87
CA GLY A 59 -4.05 -16.55 -13.87
C GLY A 59 -4.78 -17.44 -12.86
N LEU A 60 -4.04 -18.01 -11.90
CA LEU A 60 -4.57 -18.90 -10.88
C LEU A 60 -5.09 -18.10 -9.66
N PRO A 61 -6.07 -18.65 -8.91
CA PRO A 61 -6.57 -17.99 -7.71
C PRO A 61 -5.48 -17.94 -6.63
N HIS A 62 -5.45 -16.83 -5.90
CA HIS A 62 -4.50 -16.60 -4.81
C HIS A 62 -5.21 -16.53 -3.46
N TYR A 63 -4.60 -17.13 -2.44
CA TYR A 63 -4.98 -16.93 -1.05
C TYR A 63 -4.60 -15.53 -0.60
N ARG A 64 -5.53 -14.85 0.09
CA ARG A 64 -5.31 -13.54 0.70
C ARG A 64 -4.99 -13.73 2.17
N LEU A 65 -3.69 -13.74 2.50
CA LEU A 65 -3.21 -13.87 3.87
C LEU A 65 -2.56 -12.56 4.33
N TRP A 66 -2.66 -12.29 5.63
CA TRP A 66 -2.15 -11.06 6.24
C TRP A 66 -1.38 -11.39 7.51
N VAL A 67 -0.18 -10.82 7.62
CA VAL A 67 0.66 -10.86 8.82
C VAL A 67 0.72 -9.44 9.37
N GLY A 68 -0.06 -9.16 10.40
CA GLY A 68 -0.26 -7.79 10.90
C GLY A 68 -0.81 -6.88 9.80
N THR A 69 -0.04 -5.85 9.43
CA THR A 69 -0.39 -4.89 8.35
C THR A 69 0.13 -5.28 6.97
N ARG A 70 0.90 -6.38 6.85
CA ARG A 70 1.55 -6.79 5.62
C ARG A 70 0.82 -7.96 4.96
N GLN A 71 0.54 -7.84 3.68
CA GLN A 71 -0.02 -8.94 2.90
C GLN A 71 1.05 -9.98 2.55
N VAL A 72 0.70 -11.27 2.66
CA VAL A 72 1.47 -12.36 2.06
C VAL A 72 0.95 -12.56 0.64
N THR A 73 1.74 -12.19 -0.34
CA THR A 73 1.33 -12.13 -1.76
C THR A 73 1.65 -13.42 -2.50
N ASP A 74 0.94 -13.63 -3.61
CA ASP A 74 1.24 -14.67 -4.61
C ASP A 74 1.11 -16.12 -4.09
N ILE A 75 0.35 -16.37 -3.02
CA ILE A 75 0.16 -17.72 -2.48
C ILE A 75 -0.91 -18.46 -3.30
N LEU A 76 -0.50 -19.50 -4.02
CA LEU A 76 -1.39 -20.30 -4.87
C LEU A 76 -2.14 -21.36 -4.06
N ASN A 77 -1.44 -22.02 -3.14
CA ASN A 77 -1.99 -23.05 -2.28
C ASN A 77 -1.02 -23.28 -1.10
N TYR A 78 -1.51 -23.77 0.02
CA TYR A 78 -0.66 -24.14 1.14
C TYR A 78 -1.34 -25.19 2.03
N SER A 79 -0.53 -25.84 2.85
CA SER A 79 -0.97 -26.75 3.89
C SER A 79 -0.24 -26.39 5.17
N TYR A 80 -0.95 -26.37 6.29
CA TYR A 80 -0.45 -25.96 7.58
C TYR A 80 -0.75 -27.02 8.64
N TRP A 81 0.19 -27.21 9.56
CA TRP A 81 0.02 -28.05 10.74
C TRP A 81 0.69 -27.42 11.95
N ASN A 82 0.06 -27.55 13.11
CA ASN A 82 0.70 -27.32 14.39
C ASN A 82 1.14 -28.66 14.98
N CYS A 83 2.44 -28.87 15.08
CA CYS A 83 3.06 -30.09 15.58
C CYS A 83 3.90 -29.79 16.83
N ASN A 84 3.30 -30.00 18.00
CA ASN A 84 3.99 -29.94 19.30
C ASN A 84 4.83 -28.66 19.51
N GLY A 85 4.23 -27.49 19.26
CA GLY A 85 4.92 -26.20 19.42
C GLY A 85 5.72 -25.75 18.20
N MET A 86 5.67 -26.49 17.08
CA MET A 86 6.19 -26.08 15.78
C MET A 86 5.06 -25.90 14.78
N ALA A 87 5.00 -24.74 14.15
CA ALA A 87 4.11 -24.39 13.06
C ALA A 87 4.81 -24.81 11.75
N MET A 88 4.34 -25.89 11.14
CA MET A 88 4.86 -26.42 9.88
C MET A 88 3.98 -26.00 8.72
N CYS A 89 4.60 -25.66 7.59
CA CYS A 89 3.87 -25.28 6.39
C CYS A 89 4.55 -25.82 5.13
N ILE A 90 3.73 -26.21 4.16
CA ILE A 90 4.14 -26.38 2.76
C ILE A 90 3.32 -25.40 1.95
N ALA A 91 3.96 -24.51 1.19
CA ALA A 91 3.28 -23.46 0.43
C ALA A 91 3.79 -23.39 -1.00
N ALA A 92 2.86 -23.27 -1.94
CA ALA A 92 3.10 -22.94 -3.35
C ALA A 92 2.94 -21.44 -3.55
N LYS A 93 3.95 -20.81 -4.15
CA LYS A 93 3.98 -19.39 -4.44
C LYS A 93 4.19 -19.17 -5.94
N GLU A 94 3.40 -18.28 -6.52
CA GLU A 94 3.62 -17.76 -7.86
C GLU A 94 4.87 -16.86 -7.87
N GLY A 95 5.69 -17.02 -8.91
CA GLY A 95 6.85 -16.17 -9.14
C GLY A 95 6.50 -14.95 -9.98
N ALA A 96 7.53 -14.34 -10.55
CA ALA A 96 7.38 -13.09 -11.29
C ALA A 96 7.14 -13.29 -12.79
N VAL A 97 7.31 -14.52 -13.31
CA VAL A 97 7.33 -14.79 -14.76
C VAL A 97 6.45 -16.00 -15.07
N ALA A 98 5.14 -15.89 -14.81
CA ALA A 98 4.14 -16.95 -15.02
C ALA A 98 4.65 -18.35 -14.59
N ASP A 99 5.37 -18.39 -13.48
CA ASP A 99 6.04 -19.56 -12.94
C ASP A 99 5.63 -19.75 -11.48
N TRP A 100 5.92 -20.91 -10.91
CA TRP A 100 5.66 -21.14 -9.49
C TRP A 100 6.70 -22.06 -8.86
N ALA A 101 6.79 -21.98 -7.54
CA ALA A 101 7.66 -22.82 -6.73
C ALA A 101 6.95 -23.22 -5.44
N ALA A 102 7.32 -24.38 -4.89
CA ALA A 102 6.83 -24.84 -3.60
C ALA A 102 7.97 -24.87 -2.57
N TYR A 103 7.63 -24.53 -1.33
CA TYR A 103 8.56 -24.49 -0.21
C TYR A 103 7.97 -25.23 0.99
N ILE A 104 8.84 -25.83 1.79
CA ILE A 104 8.52 -26.40 3.10
C ILE A 104 9.29 -25.67 4.19
N GLY A 105 8.62 -25.36 5.30
CA GLY A 105 9.20 -24.62 6.41
C GLY A 105 8.56 -24.97 7.74
N ALA A 106 9.25 -24.59 8.81
CA ALA A 106 8.73 -24.71 10.16
C ALA A 106 9.27 -23.56 11.03
N ILE A 107 8.40 -22.99 11.86
CA ILE A 107 8.74 -21.95 12.84
C ILE A 107 8.15 -22.30 14.21
N PRO A 108 8.65 -21.73 15.32
CA PRO A 108 8.03 -21.92 16.64
C PRO A 108 6.58 -21.42 16.66
N ALA A 109 5.62 -22.26 17.05
CA ALA A 109 4.18 -21.93 17.03
C ALA A 109 3.74 -21.03 18.18
N LEU A 110 4.53 -20.91 19.26
CA LEU A 110 4.13 -20.18 20.47
C LEU A 110 3.89 -18.68 20.23
N SER A 111 4.57 -18.14 19.22
CA SER A 111 4.57 -16.71 18.90
C SER A 111 4.30 -16.45 17.42
N SER A 112 3.66 -17.40 16.73
CA SER A 112 3.48 -17.32 15.29
C SER A 112 2.13 -17.86 14.87
N SER A 113 1.46 -17.12 13.99
CA SER A 113 0.22 -17.54 13.36
C SER A 113 0.47 -18.49 12.19
N GLU A 114 -0.63 -19.00 11.60
CA GLU A 114 -0.60 -19.75 10.35
C GLU A 114 -0.04 -18.90 9.21
N GLU A 115 -0.47 -17.64 9.11
CA GLU A 115 0.02 -16.69 8.11
C GLU A 115 1.51 -16.38 8.29
N ASP A 116 2.00 -16.29 9.53
CA ASP A 116 3.43 -16.18 9.81
C ASP A 116 4.21 -17.39 9.27
N ALA A 117 3.66 -18.59 9.47
CA ALA A 117 4.28 -19.83 9.00
C ALA A 117 4.31 -19.90 7.47
N VAL A 118 3.22 -19.49 6.81
CA VAL A 118 3.15 -19.42 5.34
C VAL A 118 4.14 -18.40 4.80
N ASP A 119 4.14 -17.18 5.35
CA ASP A 119 5.05 -16.11 4.92
C ASP A 119 6.52 -16.51 5.08
N TRP A 120 6.86 -17.03 6.25
CA TRP A 120 8.21 -17.47 6.52
C TRP A 120 8.62 -18.59 5.56
N THR A 121 7.73 -19.55 5.32
CA THR A 121 7.99 -20.70 4.44
C THR A 121 8.30 -20.26 3.01
N VAL A 122 7.54 -19.35 2.43
CA VAL A 122 7.80 -18.91 1.05
C VAL A 122 9.03 -17.99 0.91
N ARG A 123 9.51 -17.40 2.01
CA ARG A 123 10.68 -16.51 2.01
C ARG A 123 11.98 -17.20 2.41
N LYS A 124 11.89 -18.21 3.28
CA LYS A 124 13.04 -18.83 3.98
C LYS A 124 12.98 -20.36 4.02
N GLY A 125 11.87 -20.97 3.63
CA GLY A 125 11.71 -22.41 3.59
C GLY A 125 12.59 -23.08 2.54
N ALA A 126 12.72 -24.40 2.67
CA ALA A 126 13.43 -25.23 1.70
C ALA A 126 12.56 -25.41 0.46
N LYS A 127 13.09 -25.07 -0.71
CA LYS A 127 12.41 -25.28 -1.99
C LYS A 127 12.31 -26.78 -2.26
N LEU A 128 11.12 -27.22 -2.68
CA LEU A 128 10.88 -28.61 -3.06
C LEU A 128 11.45 -28.89 -4.46
N SER A 129 11.80 -30.15 -4.73
CA SER A 129 12.03 -30.57 -6.12
C SER A 129 10.71 -30.56 -6.90
N ARG A 130 10.79 -30.45 -8.22
CA ARG A 130 9.63 -30.52 -9.13
C ARG A 130 8.72 -31.72 -8.84
N GLN A 131 9.28 -32.91 -8.65
CA GLN A 131 8.51 -34.12 -8.37
C GLN A 131 7.79 -34.06 -7.02
N GLN A 132 8.44 -33.54 -5.98
CA GLN A 132 7.82 -33.35 -4.67
C GLN A 132 6.71 -32.30 -4.72
N ALA A 133 6.96 -31.18 -5.42
CA ALA A 133 5.99 -30.11 -5.59
C ALA A 133 4.74 -30.61 -6.33
N HIS A 134 4.90 -31.34 -7.44
CA HIS A 134 3.77 -31.91 -8.18
C HIS A 134 2.98 -32.94 -7.37
N ARG A 135 3.69 -33.77 -6.59
CA ARG A 135 3.04 -34.73 -5.70
C ARG A 135 2.16 -34.03 -4.67
N TRP A 136 2.60 -32.88 -4.17
CA TRP A 136 1.88 -32.14 -3.14
C TRP A 136 0.77 -31.25 -3.72
N PHE A 137 1.03 -30.63 -4.87
CA PHE A 137 0.13 -29.72 -5.57
C PHE A 137 -0.13 -30.24 -6.99
N PRO A 138 -0.92 -31.31 -7.15
CA PRO A 138 -1.15 -31.95 -8.45
C PRO A 138 -1.95 -31.07 -9.42
N ASP A 139 -2.74 -30.14 -8.90
CA ASP A 139 -3.59 -29.25 -9.70
C ASP A 139 -2.83 -28.05 -10.29
N LEU A 140 -1.57 -27.83 -9.89
CA LEU A 140 -0.73 -26.76 -10.41
C LEU A 140 0.05 -27.21 -11.66
N PRO A 141 0.21 -26.34 -12.67
CA PRO A 141 0.82 -26.71 -13.96
C PRO A 141 2.31 -27.03 -13.79
N ILE A 142 2.69 -28.29 -13.99
CA ILE A 142 4.04 -28.75 -13.70
C ILE A 142 5.09 -28.19 -14.66
N GLU A 143 4.67 -27.82 -15.87
CA GLU A 143 5.49 -27.20 -16.91
C GLU A 143 5.99 -25.82 -16.48
N ALA A 144 5.21 -25.11 -15.65
CA ALA A 144 5.54 -23.79 -15.12
C ALA A 144 6.33 -23.84 -13.80
N TYR A 145 6.77 -25.03 -13.37
CA TYR A 145 7.54 -25.16 -12.14
C TYR A 145 8.96 -24.62 -12.30
N ARG A 146 9.30 -23.63 -11.47
CA ARG A 146 10.62 -23.02 -11.40
C ARG A 146 11.57 -23.92 -10.60
N GLU A 147 12.64 -24.40 -11.23
CA GLU A 147 13.78 -25.08 -10.56
C GLU A 147 14.67 -24.12 -9.77
#